data_AF-K1UPB5-F1
#
_entry.id   AF-K1UPB5-F1
#
_cell.length_a   1.000
_cell.length_b   1.000
_cell.length_c   1.000
_cell.angle_alpha   90.00
_cell.angle_beta   90.00
_cell.angle_gamma   90.00
#
_symmetry.space_group_name_H-M   'P 1'
#
loop_
_entity.id
_entity.type
_entity.pdbx_description
1 polymer ?
#
loop_
_entity_poly.entity_id
_entity_poly.type
_entity_poly.pdbx_seq_one_letter_code
_entity_poly.pdbx_strand_id
1 'polypeptide(L)'
;MDKENPAVRKYIAQRADLLGAIRLPNNTFKGNAGTEVVSDILILQKRDRLIDLEPEWVHLSTDENGVKMNAYFVAHPEMVLGEWKTVSGRFGEEDTVVPYENADLAELLDEAISNIHAEITDYEVDEELTEEDNSIPADPEVRNFSYTVVDDKIYYRENSRMTPVECSATARKPDQGYDCHRDSVRSL
;
A
#
# COMPACT_ATOMS: atom_id res chain seq x y z
N MET A 1 -10.37 5.72 -7.60
CA MET A 1 -9.26 4.94 -8.20
C MET A 1 -8.72 5.55 -9.50
N ASP A 2 -9.17 6.74 -9.88
CA ASP A 2 -9.15 7.21 -11.28
C ASP A 2 -8.10 8.29 -11.55
N LYS A 3 -7.19 8.53 -10.59
CA LYS A 3 -6.07 9.45 -10.80
C LYS A 3 -5.22 8.99 -11.99
N GLU A 4 -4.81 9.93 -12.82
CA GLU A 4 -3.88 9.69 -13.95
C GLU A 4 -2.58 9.03 -13.48
N ASN A 5 -2.03 9.50 -12.37
CA ASN A 5 -0.82 8.93 -11.81
C ASN A 5 -1.08 7.53 -11.21
N PRO A 6 -0.46 6.45 -11.75
CA PRO A 6 -0.68 5.09 -11.27
C PRO A 6 0.19 4.71 -10.06
N ALA A 7 1.09 5.58 -9.57
CA ALA A 7 2.10 5.22 -8.57
C ALA A 7 1.53 4.53 -7.33
N VAL A 8 0.41 5.01 -6.80
CA VAL A 8 -0.26 4.38 -5.63
C VAL A 8 -0.84 3.02 -6.01
N ARG A 9 -1.45 2.90 -7.20
CA ARG A 9 -2.00 1.62 -7.67
C ARG A 9 -0.90 0.59 -7.91
N LYS A 10 0.21 0.98 -8.52
CA LYS A 10 1.42 0.14 -8.67
C LYS A 10 1.95 -0.31 -7.32
N TYR A 11 2.06 0.61 -6.36
CA TYR A 11 2.52 0.30 -5.01
C TYR A 11 1.67 -0.77 -4.32
N ILE A 12 0.34 -0.67 -4.44
CA ILE A 12 -0.61 -1.65 -3.91
C ILE A 12 -0.49 -2.97 -4.69
N ALA A 13 -0.49 -2.91 -6.02
CA ALA A 13 -0.42 -4.07 -6.90
C ALA A 13 0.84 -4.91 -6.71
N GLN A 14 1.93 -4.33 -6.19
CA GLN A 14 3.14 -5.09 -5.85
C GLN A 14 3.00 -5.93 -4.57
N ARG A 15 2.10 -5.54 -3.67
CA ARG A 15 1.96 -6.07 -2.30
C ARG A 15 0.71 -6.89 -2.08
N ALA A 16 -0.29 -6.72 -2.94
CA ALA A 16 -1.58 -7.35 -2.80
C ALA A 16 -2.22 -7.63 -4.15
N ASP A 17 -3.01 -8.69 -4.19
CA ASP A 17 -3.97 -8.96 -5.25
C ASP A 17 -5.26 -8.19 -4.98
N LEU A 18 -5.81 -7.57 -6.03
CA LEU A 18 -7.14 -6.96 -5.98
C LEU A 18 -8.18 -8.06 -6.22
N LEU A 19 -8.87 -8.44 -5.15
CA LEU A 19 -9.97 -9.41 -5.21
C LEU A 19 -11.23 -8.78 -5.77
N GLY A 20 -11.47 -7.52 -5.40
CA GLY A 20 -12.55 -6.72 -5.95
C GLY A 20 -12.51 -5.28 -5.48
N ALA A 21 -13.20 -4.41 -6.19
CA ALA A 21 -13.41 -3.03 -5.79
C ALA A 21 -14.87 -2.65 -6.02
N ILE A 22 -15.49 -1.95 -5.08
CA ILE A 22 -16.90 -1.52 -5.19
C ILE A 22 -16.92 0.00 -5.15
N ARG A 23 -17.55 0.62 -6.14
CA ARG A 23 -17.71 2.07 -6.20
C ARG A 23 -19.09 2.48 -5.71
N LEU A 24 -19.07 3.37 -4.71
CA LEU A 24 -20.26 3.84 -4.02
C LEU A 24 -20.77 5.16 -4.63
N PRO A 25 -22.09 5.40 -4.61
CA PRO A 25 -22.67 6.68 -4.99
C PRO A 25 -22.14 7.85 -4.17
N ASN A 26 -22.15 9.03 -4.77
CA ASN A 26 -21.68 10.26 -4.12
C ASN A 26 -22.45 10.62 -2.84
N ASN A 27 -23.72 10.23 -2.72
CA ASN A 27 -24.55 10.54 -1.57
C ASN A 27 -24.37 9.57 -0.38
N THR A 28 -23.54 8.54 -0.51
CA THR A 28 -23.38 7.49 0.50
C THR A 28 -23.04 8.05 1.89
N PHE A 29 -22.19 9.08 1.95
CA PHE A 29 -21.78 9.71 3.20
C PHE A 29 -22.53 11.02 3.53
N LYS A 30 -23.57 11.36 2.77
CA LYS A 30 -24.32 12.61 2.97
C LYS A 30 -25.05 12.64 4.31
N GLY A 31 -25.68 11.53 4.71
CA GLY A 31 -26.42 11.42 5.97
C GLY A 31 -25.53 11.42 7.22
N ASN A 32 -24.32 10.85 7.12
CA ASN A 32 -23.43 10.66 8.27
C ASN A 32 -22.35 11.73 8.39
N ALA A 33 -21.80 12.19 7.26
CA ALA A 33 -20.66 13.11 7.20
C ALA A 33 -20.97 14.44 6.51
N GLY A 34 -22.17 14.60 5.92
CA GLY A 34 -22.57 15.84 5.24
C GLY A 34 -21.81 16.11 3.94
N THR A 35 -21.11 15.11 3.39
CA THR A 35 -20.29 15.24 2.19
C THR A 35 -20.84 14.40 1.05
N GLU A 36 -20.85 14.98 -0.15
CA GLU A 36 -21.17 14.28 -1.39
C GLU A 36 -19.86 13.96 -2.12
N VAL A 37 -19.37 12.72 -1.96
CA VAL A 37 -18.09 12.26 -2.51
C VAL A 37 -18.23 10.84 -3.02
N VAL A 38 -17.75 10.59 -4.25
CA VAL A 38 -17.62 9.22 -4.77
C VAL A 38 -16.51 8.53 -3.98
N SER A 39 -16.78 7.32 -3.50
CA SER A 39 -15.85 6.55 -2.68
C SER A 39 -15.78 5.11 -3.18
N ASP A 40 -14.61 4.50 -3.01
CA ASP A 40 -14.37 3.12 -3.41
C ASP A 40 -14.07 2.26 -2.17
N ILE A 41 -14.62 1.04 -2.12
CA ILE A 41 -14.22 -0.02 -1.19
C ILE A 41 -13.28 -0.94 -1.96
N LEU A 42 -12.07 -1.16 -1.46
CA LEU A 42 -11.09 -2.06 -2.08
C LEU A 42 -10.92 -3.31 -1.21
N ILE A 43 -11.06 -4.49 -1.81
CA ILE A 43 -10.86 -5.78 -1.16
C ILE A 43 -9.57 -6.36 -1.71
N LEU A 44 -8.57 -6.50 -0.83
CA LEU A 44 -7.20 -6.84 -1.20
C LEU A 44 -6.76 -8.10 -0.45
N GLN A 45 -6.10 -9.01 -1.15
CA GLN A 45 -5.39 -10.13 -0.55
C GLN A 45 -3.90 -9.82 -0.49
N LYS A 46 -3.35 -9.68 0.72
CA LYS A 46 -1.92 -9.43 0.90
C LYS A 46 -1.12 -10.61 0.35
N ARG A 47 -0.05 -10.31 -0.39
CA ARG A 47 0.94 -11.30 -0.81
C ARG A 47 2.06 -11.42 0.21
N ASP A 48 2.67 -12.60 0.23
CA ASP A 48 3.78 -12.89 1.13
C ASP A 48 5.11 -12.30 0.64
N ARG A 49 5.19 -12.04 -0.68
CA ARG A 49 6.35 -11.41 -1.32
C ARG A 49 5.95 -10.25 -2.21
N LEU A 50 6.88 -9.31 -2.38
CA LEU A 50 6.76 -8.26 -3.38
C LEU A 50 6.91 -8.89 -4.77
N ILE A 51 5.96 -8.59 -5.64
CA ILE A 51 6.01 -9.02 -7.04
C ILE A 51 5.93 -7.76 -7.90
N ASP A 52 6.79 -7.65 -8.89
CA ASP A 52 6.72 -6.56 -9.87
C ASP A 52 5.75 -6.96 -11.00
N LEU A 53 4.46 -6.91 -10.69
CA LEU A 53 3.36 -7.16 -11.63
C LEU A 53 2.54 -5.89 -11.80
N GLU A 54 2.22 -5.56 -13.04
CA GLU A 54 1.29 -4.48 -13.40
C GLU A 54 0.00 -5.08 -13.98
N PRO A 55 -0.95 -5.50 -13.13
CA PRO A 55 -2.26 -5.96 -13.58
C PRO A 55 -3.06 -4.80 -14.18
N GLU A 56 -4.04 -5.13 -15.04
CA GLU A 56 -4.77 -4.14 -15.84
C GLU A 56 -5.43 -3.03 -15.00
N TRP A 57 -5.95 -3.36 -13.81
CA TRP A 57 -6.58 -2.40 -12.91
C TRP A 57 -5.65 -1.27 -12.43
N VAL A 58 -4.33 -1.41 -12.58
CA VAL A 58 -3.36 -0.32 -12.31
C VAL A 58 -3.54 0.83 -13.28
N HIS A 59 -4.12 0.58 -14.45
CA HIS A 59 -4.27 1.57 -15.52
C HIS A 59 -5.68 2.17 -15.55
N LEU A 60 -5.80 3.25 -16.31
CA LEU A 60 -7.09 3.84 -16.65
C LEU A 60 -7.50 3.30 -18.02
N SER A 61 -8.80 3.14 -18.21
CA SER A 61 -9.42 2.81 -19.49
C SER A 61 -10.58 3.78 -19.74
N THR A 62 -11.20 3.63 -20.90
CA THR A 62 -12.37 4.42 -21.31
C THR A 62 -13.52 3.47 -21.56
N ASP A 63 -14.69 3.77 -21.01
CA ASP A 63 -15.90 2.98 -21.26
C ASP A 63 -16.49 3.23 -22.67
N GLU A 64 -17.60 2.57 -22.99
CA GLU A 64 -18.30 2.73 -24.27
C GLU A 64 -18.86 4.14 -24.50
N ASN A 65 -19.06 4.92 -23.43
CA ASN A 65 -19.59 6.28 -23.47
C ASN A 65 -18.48 7.34 -23.56
N GLY A 66 -17.21 6.94 -23.60
CA GLY A 66 -16.07 7.86 -23.66
C GLY A 66 -15.63 8.38 -22.30
N VAL A 67 -16.16 7.84 -21.20
CA VAL A 67 -15.80 8.22 -19.83
C VAL A 67 -14.51 7.51 -19.43
N LYS A 68 -13.52 8.30 -18.99
CA LYS A 68 -12.23 7.78 -18.55
C LYS A 68 -12.25 7.46 -17.05
N MET A 69 -11.99 6.21 -16.70
CA MET A 69 -11.95 5.76 -15.30
C MET A 69 -10.96 4.60 -15.11
N ASN A 70 -10.84 4.08 -13.89
CA ASN A 70 -9.99 2.91 -13.65
C ASN A 70 -10.43 1.70 -14.48
N ALA A 71 -9.47 0.98 -15.07
CA ALA A 71 -9.76 -0.14 -15.97
C ALA A 71 -10.57 -1.27 -15.29
N TYR A 72 -10.44 -1.44 -13.98
CA TYR A 72 -11.26 -2.39 -13.23
C TYR A 72 -12.76 -2.07 -13.34
N PHE A 73 -13.16 -0.82 -13.15
CA PHE A 73 -14.58 -0.44 -13.19
C PHE A 73 -15.15 -0.44 -14.62
N VAL A 74 -14.29 -0.26 -15.63
CA VAL A 74 -14.69 -0.47 -17.03
C VAL A 74 -14.95 -1.95 -17.32
N ALA A 75 -14.14 -2.84 -16.75
CA ALA A 75 -14.29 -4.29 -16.90
C ALA A 75 -15.43 -4.87 -16.03
N HIS A 76 -15.74 -4.21 -14.90
CA HIS A 76 -16.72 -4.63 -13.90
C HIS A 76 -17.75 -3.53 -13.62
N PRO A 77 -18.61 -3.18 -14.61
CA PRO A 77 -19.63 -2.16 -14.42
C PRO A 77 -20.64 -2.52 -13.32
N GLU A 78 -20.86 -3.81 -13.05
CA GLU A 78 -21.69 -4.32 -11.95
C GLU A 78 -21.17 -3.91 -10.56
N MET A 79 -19.89 -3.56 -10.45
CA MET A 79 -19.27 -3.12 -9.20
C MET A 79 -19.39 -1.61 -8.96
N VAL A 80 -20.05 -0.88 -9.86
CA VAL A 80 -20.38 0.54 -9.71
C VAL A 80 -21.85 0.66 -9.31
N LEU A 81 -22.11 1.00 -8.05
CA LEU A 81 -23.46 0.98 -7.47
C LEU A 81 -24.29 2.23 -7.82
N GLY A 82 -24.25 2.67 -9.08
CA GLY A 82 -24.97 3.84 -9.56
C GLY A 82 -24.65 4.20 -11.00
N GLU A 83 -25.16 5.34 -11.45
CA GLU A 83 -24.98 5.85 -12.81
C GLU A 83 -23.85 6.87 -12.86
N TRP A 84 -22.90 6.67 -13.78
CA TRP A 84 -21.84 7.63 -14.00
C TRP A 84 -22.37 8.90 -14.67
N LYS A 85 -22.06 10.06 -14.12
CA LYS A 85 -22.43 11.37 -14.70
C LYS A 85 -21.33 12.38 -14.50
N THR A 86 -21.13 13.22 -15.51
CA THR A 86 -20.36 14.45 -15.35
C THR A 86 -21.31 15.55 -14.88
N VAL A 87 -21.03 16.14 -13.72
CA VAL A 87 -21.81 17.23 -13.13
C VAL A 87 -20.96 18.50 -13.05
N SER A 88 -21.62 19.65 -13.08
CA SER A 88 -20.91 20.93 -12.90
C SER A 88 -20.72 21.20 -11.40
N GLY A 89 -19.50 21.01 -10.93
CA GLY A 89 -19.08 21.28 -9.57
C GLY A 89 -18.53 22.70 -9.39
N ARG A 90 -18.26 23.06 -8.14
CA ARG A 90 -17.72 24.39 -7.75
C ARG A 90 -16.35 24.74 -8.37
N PHE A 91 -15.64 23.75 -8.92
CA PHE A 91 -14.31 23.91 -9.51
C PHE A 91 -14.25 23.50 -11.01
N GLY A 92 -15.41 23.31 -11.64
CA GLY A 92 -15.51 22.81 -13.01
C GLY A 92 -16.33 21.53 -13.11
N GLU A 93 -16.30 20.91 -14.28
CA GLU A 93 -16.92 19.61 -14.49
C GLU A 93 -16.21 18.54 -13.63
N GLU A 94 -17.01 17.75 -12.93
CA GLU A 94 -16.55 16.64 -12.11
C GLU A 94 -17.35 15.39 -12.43
N ASP A 95 -16.64 14.27 -12.57
CA ASP A 95 -17.25 12.97 -12.75
C ASP A 95 -17.73 12.42 -11.40
N THR A 96 -18.98 11.98 -11.35
CA THR A 96 -19.64 11.47 -10.16
C THR A 96 -20.42 10.19 -10.46
N VAL A 97 -20.78 9.47 -9.40
CA VAL A 97 -21.71 8.33 -9.46
C VAL A 97 -22.98 8.73 -8.72
N VAL A 98 -24.08 8.80 -9.46
CA VAL A 98 -25.41 9.13 -8.94
C VAL A 98 -26.11 7.82 -8.56
N PRO A 99 -26.74 7.72 -7.37
CA PRO A 99 -27.46 6.50 -6.99
C PRO A 99 -28.60 6.21 -7.97
N TYR A 100 -28.89 4.92 -8.20
CA TYR A 100 -30.07 4.53 -8.96
C TYR A 100 -31.36 4.99 -8.26
N GLU A 101 -32.35 5.41 -9.06
CA GLU A 101 -33.64 5.82 -8.51
C GLU A 101 -34.32 4.65 -7.80
N ASN A 102 -34.72 4.88 -6.54
CA ASN A 102 -35.41 3.90 -5.69
C ASN A 102 -34.64 2.60 -5.39
N ALA A 103 -33.32 2.57 -5.57
CA ALA A 103 -32.52 1.41 -5.18
C ALA A 103 -32.08 1.49 -3.70
N ASP A 104 -32.06 0.35 -3.02
CA ASP A 104 -31.45 0.22 -1.70
C ASP A 104 -29.95 -0.08 -1.85
N LEU A 105 -29.11 0.82 -1.32
CA LEU A 105 -27.66 0.66 -1.34
C LEU A 105 -27.21 -0.60 -0.59
N ALA A 106 -27.92 -1.00 0.47
CA ALA A 106 -27.56 -2.19 1.24
C ALA A 106 -27.71 -3.46 0.40
N GLU A 107 -28.80 -3.58 -0.37
CA GLU A 107 -29.04 -4.73 -1.25
C GLU A 107 -28.01 -4.76 -2.40
N LEU A 108 -27.76 -3.61 -3.03
CA LEU A 108 -26.75 -3.48 -4.08
C LEU A 108 -25.34 -3.86 -3.59
N LEU A 109 -24.99 -3.47 -2.37
CA LEU A 109 -23.70 -3.78 -1.78
C LEU A 109 -23.57 -5.28 -1.48
N ASP A 110 -24.64 -5.93 -1.00
CA ASP A 110 -24.65 -7.37 -0.72
C ASP A 110 -24.46 -8.20 -2.01
N GLU A 111 -25.11 -7.78 -3.10
CA GLU A 111 -24.92 -8.38 -4.43
C GLU A 111 -23.48 -8.19 -4.94
N ALA A 112 -22.95 -6.98 -4.86
CA ALA A 112 -21.57 -6.70 -5.29
C ALA A 112 -20.53 -7.46 -4.47
N ILE A 113 -20.72 -7.60 -3.16
CA ILE A 113 -19.84 -8.42 -2.30
C ILE A 113 -19.92 -9.90 -2.70
N SER A 114 -21.11 -10.40 -3.04
CA SER A 114 -21.30 -11.79 -3.46
C SER A 114 -20.55 -12.15 -4.74
N ASN A 115 -20.24 -11.18 -5.59
CA ASN A 115 -19.44 -11.35 -6.81
C ASN A 115 -17.93 -11.39 -6.54
N ILE A 116 -17.48 -11.10 -5.32
CA ILE A 116 -16.06 -11.15 -4.94
C ILE A 116 -15.75 -12.56 -4.42
N HIS A 117 -14.93 -13.29 -5.16
CA HIS A 117 -14.46 -14.62 -4.79
C HIS A 117 -12.99 -14.60 -4.46
N ALA A 118 -12.62 -15.21 -3.33
CA ALA A 118 -11.24 -15.33 -2.89
C ALA A 118 -11.02 -16.70 -2.24
N GLU A 119 -9.84 -17.26 -2.48
CA GLU A 119 -9.35 -18.42 -1.75
C GLU A 119 -8.32 -17.95 -0.72
N ILE A 120 -8.56 -18.29 0.54
CA ILE A 120 -7.55 -18.08 1.59
C ILE A 120 -6.59 -19.26 1.50
N THR A 121 -5.45 -19.04 0.88
CA THR A 121 -4.35 -20.01 0.93
C THR A 121 -3.71 -19.97 2.31
N ASP A 122 -3.37 -21.13 2.85
CA ASP A 122 -2.59 -21.20 4.09
C ASP A 122 -1.27 -20.45 3.89
N TYR A 123 -0.98 -19.54 4.82
CA TYR A 123 0.27 -18.80 4.85
C TYR A 123 1.40 -19.79 5.15
N GLU A 124 2.30 -20.00 4.20
CA GLU A 124 3.64 -20.48 4.55
C GLU A 124 4.31 -19.31 5.27
N VAL A 125 4.41 -19.41 6.60
CA VAL A 125 5.25 -18.49 7.36
C VAL A 125 6.65 -18.71 6.85
N ASP A 126 7.11 -17.81 5.98
CA ASP A 126 8.49 -17.76 5.57
C ASP A 126 9.28 -17.39 6.84
N GLU A 127 9.81 -18.40 7.55
CA GLU A 127 10.67 -18.21 8.73
C GLU A 127 11.89 -17.33 8.38
N GLU A 128 12.19 -17.12 7.08
CA GLU A 128 13.26 -16.24 6.61
C GLU A 128 12.94 -14.73 6.72
N LEU A 129 11.69 -14.32 6.90
CA LEU A 129 11.33 -12.90 7.14
C LEU A 129 11.31 -12.51 8.63
N THR A 130 11.90 -13.32 9.50
CA THR A 130 12.53 -12.77 10.69
C THR A 130 13.96 -12.34 10.33
N GLU A 131 14.12 -11.22 9.62
CA GLU A 131 15.14 -10.31 10.14
C GLU A 131 14.56 -9.87 11.49
N GLU A 132 14.87 -10.64 12.54
CA GLU A 132 14.62 -10.23 13.91
C GLU A 132 15.09 -8.77 13.98
N ASP A 133 14.16 -7.84 14.23
CA ASP A 133 14.48 -6.44 14.49
C ASP A 133 15.29 -6.40 15.80
N ASN A 134 16.56 -6.75 15.67
CA ASN A 134 17.57 -6.79 16.70
C ASN A 134 18.05 -5.38 17.04
N SER A 135 17.37 -4.34 16.53
CA SER A 135 17.71 -2.97 16.86
C SER A 135 17.27 -2.63 18.27
N ILE A 136 18.20 -2.07 19.04
CA ILE A 136 17.98 -1.70 20.43
C ILE A 136 17.64 -0.20 20.53
N PRO A 137 17.00 0.25 21.62
CA PRO A 137 16.85 1.67 21.90
C PRO A 137 18.20 2.39 21.90
N ALA A 138 18.24 3.60 21.36
CA ALA A 138 19.49 4.37 21.31
C ALA A 138 20.00 4.70 22.71
N ASP A 139 21.28 4.43 22.96
CA ASP A 139 22.00 4.93 24.12
C ASP A 139 22.18 6.47 24.01
N PRO A 140 21.67 7.26 24.97
CA PRO A 140 21.81 8.71 24.97
C PRO A 140 23.26 9.21 24.94
N GLU A 141 24.22 8.43 25.46
CA GLU A 141 25.63 8.79 25.51
C GLU A 141 26.35 8.57 24.17
N VAL A 142 25.77 7.78 23.26
CA VAL A 142 26.35 7.46 21.94
C VAL A 142 25.92 8.51 20.93
N ARG A 143 26.83 9.12 20.17
CA ARG A 143 26.46 10.15 19.19
C ARG A 143 25.53 9.62 18.09
N ASN A 144 24.54 10.40 17.67
CA ASN A 144 23.70 10.04 16.52
C ASN A 144 24.54 9.92 15.23
N PHE A 145 24.20 8.97 14.36
CA PHE A 145 24.95 8.60 13.15
C PHE A 145 26.38 8.13 13.45
N SER A 146 26.55 7.35 14.51
CA SER A 146 27.84 6.74 14.86
C SER A 146 27.70 5.27 15.22
N TYR A 147 28.81 4.55 15.19
CA TYR A 147 28.90 3.15 15.59
C TYR A 147 29.31 3.03 17.06
N THR A 148 28.80 2.01 17.73
CA THR A 148 29.19 1.65 19.10
C THR A 148 29.12 0.13 19.28
N VAL A 149 29.74 -0.38 20.34
CA VAL A 149 29.71 -1.82 20.68
C VAL A 149 28.81 -2.01 21.88
N VAL A 150 27.82 -2.90 21.77
CA VAL A 150 26.94 -3.33 22.86
C VAL A 150 26.95 -4.86 22.87
N ASP A 151 27.26 -5.47 24.02
CA ASP A 151 27.35 -6.93 24.20
C ASP A 151 28.16 -7.65 23.10
N ASP A 152 29.38 -7.15 22.82
CA ASP A 152 30.32 -7.66 21.80
C ASP A 152 29.79 -7.65 20.34
N LYS A 153 28.72 -6.90 20.07
CA LYS A 153 28.16 -6.67 18.74
C LYS A 153 28.24 -5.18 18.38
N ILE A 154 28.49 -4.90 17.10
CA ILE A 154 28.56 -3.53 16.59
C ILE A 154 27.16 -3.08 16.20
N TYR A 155 26.80 -1.87 16.64
CA TYR A 155 25.53 -1.23 16.34
C TYR A 155 25.78 0.15 15.70
N TYR A 156 24.94 0.52 14.73
CA TYR A 156 24.90 1.86 14.16
C TYR A 156 23.69 2.62 14.71
N ARG A 157 23.92 3.77 15.34
CA ARG A 157 22.85 4.62 15.87
C ARG A 157 22.28 5.50 14.77
N GLU A 158 20.98 5.36 14.53
CA GLU A 158 20.18 6.30 13.75
C GLU A 158 18.99 6.79 14.60
N ASN A 159 19.05 8.06 14.99
CA ASN A 159 18.10 8.76 15.83
C ASN A 159 17.84 8.05 17.16
N SER A 160 16.69 7.38 17.26
CA SER A 160 16.20 6.73 18.48
C SER A 160 16.44 5.22 18.48
N ARG A 161 17.07 4.68 17.43
CA ARG A 161 17.33 3.25 17.28
C ARG A 161 18.80 2.99 16.98
N MET A 162 19.26 1.81 17.37
CA MET A 162 20.60 1.30 17.11
C MET A 162 20.48 -0.06 16.44
N THR A 163 20.88 -0.16 15.17
CA THR A 163 20.73 -1.37 14.34
C THR A 163 22.04 -2.15 14.31
N PRO A 164 22.03 -3.49 14.49
CA PRO A 164 23.24 -4.30 14.44
C PRO A 164 23.86 -4.25 13.03
N VAL A 165 25.19 -4.21 12.98
CA VAL A 165 25.95 -4.19 11.73
C VAL A 165 26.87 -5.41 11.71
N GLU A 166 26.70 -6.27 10.71
CA GLU A 166 27.61 -7.39 10.49
C GLU A 166 28.94 -6.89 9.92
N CYS A 167 30.03 -7.11 10.65
CA CYS A 167 31.37 -6.91 10.12
C CYS A 167 31.87 -8.20 9.47
N SER A 168 32.36 -8.10 8.23
CA SER A 168 32.98 -9.23 7.55
C SER A 168 34.23 -9.72 8.32
N ALA A 169 34.45 -11.03 8.30
CA ALA A 169 35.38 -11.75 9.18
C ALA A 169 36.85 -11.31 9.10
N THR A 170 37.24 -10.50 8.10
CA THR A 170 38.60 -9.97 7.96
C THR A 170 38.95 -8.89 9.00
N ALA A 171 37.96 -8.30 9.67
CA ALA A 171 38.14 -7.22 10.64
C ALA A 171 38.12 -7.67 12.12
N ARG A 172 37.94 -8.97 12.41
CA ARG A 172 37.97 -9.50 13.78
C ARG A 172 39.37 -9.96 14.16
N LYS A 173 40.23 -9.03 14.60
CA LYS A 173 41.32 -9.35 15.53
C LYS A 173 40.93 -8.91 16.94
N PRO A 174 41.21 -9.71 17.99
CA PRO A 174 40.60 -9.52 19.31
C PRO A 174 41.06 -8.26 20.07
N ASP A 175 42.12 -7.58 19.63
CA ASP A 175 42.78 -6.53 20.44
C ASP A 175 42.75 -5.12 19.84
N GLN A 176 42.02 -4.86 18.76
CA GLN A 176 41.94 -3.51 18.19
C GLN A 176 40.52 -3.16 17.71
N GLY A 177 39.75 -2.52 18.59
CA GLY A 177 38.42 -1.96 18.30
C GLY A 177 38.40 -0.78 17.31
N TYR A 178 39.30 -0.74 16.34
CA TYR A 178 39.47 0.39 15.42
C TYR A 178 39.47 0.02 13.93
N ASP A 179 39.44 -1.26 13.54
CA ASP A 179 39.59 -1.65 12.12
C ASP A 179 38.27 -1.65 11.34
N CYS A 180 37.12 -1.80 12.02
CA CYS A 180 35.79 -1.69 11.38
C CYS A 180 35.46 -0.27 10.88
N HIS A 181 36.13 0.76 11.42
CA HIS A 181 35.89 2.15 11.02
C HIS A 181 36.47 2.51 9.64
N ARG A 182 37.43 1.74 9.12
CA ARG A 182 38.14 2.11 7.88
C ARG A 182 37.44 1.67 6.60
N ASP A 183 36.70 0.56 6.63
CA ASP A 183 36.12 0.00 5.40
C ASP A 183 34.78 0.62 5.03
N SER A 184 33.99 1.12 5.98
CA SER A 184 32.70 1.77 5.68
C SER A 184 32.81 3.16 5.04
N VAL A 185 33.99 3.80 5.09
CA VAL A 185 34.20 5.15 4.50
C VAL A 185 34.67 5.08 3.04
N ARG A 186 34.94 3.88 2.51
CA ARG A 186 35.39 3.69 1.12
C ARG A 186 34.29 3.40 0.11
N SER A 187 33.04 3.28 0.54
CA SER A 187 31.89 2.95 -0.32
C SER A 187 30.85 4.07 -0.41
N LEU A 188 31.27 5.33 -0.29
CA LEU A 188 30.46 6.52 -0.59
C LEU A 188 31.01 7.23 -1.83
#